data_AF-A0A535ZS49-F1
#
_entry.id   AF-A0A535ZS49-F1
#
_cell.length_a   1.000
_cell.length_b   1.000
_cell.length_c   1.000
_cell.angle_alpha   90.00
_cell.angle_beta   90.00
_cell.angle_gamma   90.00
#
_symmetry.space_group_name_H-M   'P 1'
#
loop_
_entity.id
_entity.type
_entity.pdbx_description
1 polymer ?
#
loop_
_entity_poly.entity_id
_entity_poly.type
_entity_poly.pdbx_seq_one_letter_code
_entity_poly.pdbx_strand_id
1 'polypeptide(L)'
;MPRVLITETVLRDAQQSLLQGRLKLQHVLPIAQTLDDIGYHALDAWGGWAFAASVRALKEDPWQRLRALRAAIVKTPLQMLIRGQTLLGQTHQPDDVVRAFIEQAVDDGVRVIRMFDPLNDLRNLQVPIEAARKAGARVIGAMVYSPSPVVDEARIVKSAGRLKALGVDWIGIEDVAGILAPIPARALVSAIVSATKLPVSVHSHATTALAPISYYGAIEAGATGIDTALSALAWGASQPATETMVASLRDGPYDTGLDLNLIGQASRYFDEIHDEYLEFQDPIAFRNDVLVLQHQLPAPVLAVLIRNLRERNAIDRYDRLLEELLLVRQEMGYPPMAAPINRIAANQALANTLSEKRYQHIDQPFRDYVKGLFGEPPGPIDPDVRKRALGSSEAITLRPADLLQPGIDRARREMRKQGLNPSGVDQVLTYILFPEDAPNILRPAGHRAEPAAGGMPPTPTPEPQPAAAPAVVPQGPPAAAEPAAREFTVEVDGEPYRVRILGDGAGVAAAAPAAAASGPTAAQRAGGDGAIQAPMQGMVVKIKVAPGDRVRLGDVVVVLEAMKMQNDIVATVGGTVREVFAREGAIVAPNEVLMTIG
;
A
#
# COMPACT_ATOMS: atom_id res chain seq x y z
N MET A 1 -2.97 -40.45 -9.41
CA MET A 1 -2.87 -39.50 -8.29
C MET A 1 -3.47 -38.18 -8.74
N PRO A 2 -4.04 -37.33 -7.85
CA PRO A 2 -4.55 -36.04 -8.27
C PRO A 2 -3.42 -35.14 -8.78
N ARG A 3 -3.68 -34.37 -9.84
CA ARG A 3 -2.76 -33.35 -10.36
C ARG A 3 -2.54 -32.26 -9.32
N VAL A 4 -1.33 -31.70 -9.27
CA VAL A 4 -1.07 -30.51 -8.44
C VAL A 4 -1.74 -29.30 -9.06
N LEU A 5 -2.43 -28.53 -8.22
CA LEU A 5 -3.16 -27.34 -8.61
C LEU A 5 -2.28 -26.09 -8.47
N ILE A 6 -2.32 -25.21 -9.47
CA ILE A 6 -1.57 -23.95 -9.47
C ILE A 6 -2.53 -22.77 -9.27
N THR A 7 -2.28 -21.97 -8.24
CA THR A 7 -2.85 -20.63 -8.12
C THR A 7 -1.82 -19.61 -8.62
N GLU A 8 -2.19 -18.87 -9.67
CA GLU A 8 -1.32 -17.86 -10.28
C GLU A 8 -1.52 -16.51 -9.59
N THR A 9 -0.43 -15.88 -9.13
CA THR A 9 -0.45 -14.67 -8.30
C THR A 9 -0.04 -13.40 -9.03
N VAL A 10 0.27 -13.46 -10.33
CA VAL A 10 0.76 -12.32 -11.14
C VAL A 10 -0.09 -11.05 -10.98
N LEU A 11 -1.42 -11.20 -10.86
CA LEU A 11 -2.37 -10.08 -10.81
C LEU A 11 -2.51 -9.44 -9.42
N ARG A 12 -2.06 -10.10 -8.35
CA ARG A 12 -2.19 -9.61 -6.96
C ARG A 12 -0.88 -9.62 -6.22
N ASP A 13 -0.36 -10.78 -5.83
CA ASP A 13 0.74 -10.84 -4.86
C ASP A 13 2.10 -10.56 -5.49
N ALA A 14 2.33 -11.06 -6.70
CA ALA A 14 3.58 -10.82 -7.42
C ALA A 14 3.81 -9.33 -7.67
N GLN A 15 2.81 -8.65 -8.25
CA GLN A 15 2.87 -7.21 -8.50
C GLN A 15 2.79 -6.37 -7.22
N GLN A 16 2.16 -6.87 -6.15
CA GLN A 16 2.27 -6.26 -4.82
C GLN A 16 3.73 -6.29 -4.32
N SER A 17 4.43 -7.39 -4.54
CA SER A 17 5.77 -7.63 -4.03
C SER A 17 6.86 -6.90 -4.83
N LEU A 18 6.74 -6.89 -6.16
CA LEU A 18 7.76 -6.36 -7.05
C LEU A 18 7.44 -4.97 -7.62
N LEU A 19 6.15 -4.66 -7.78
CA LEU A 19 5.67 -3.41 -8.40
C LEU A 19 4.87 -2.54 -7.43
N GLN A 20 4.91 -2.82 -6.12
CA GLN A 20 4.21 -2.06 -5.07
C GLN A 20 2.68 -1.89 -5.30
N GLY A 21 2.02 -2.84 -5.96
CA GLY A 21 0.58 -2.75 -6.22
C GLY A 21 0.20 -1.93 -7.46
N ARG A 22 1.17 -1.50 -8.27
CA ARG A 22 0.99 -0.49 -9.32
C ARG A 22 0.49 -1.02 -10.66
N LEU A 23 0.28 -2.33 -10.80
CA LEU A 23 -0.26 -2.91 -12.03
C LEU A 23 -1.66 -2.32 -12.33
N LYS A 24 -1.78 -1.68 -13.49
CA LYS A 24 -2.96 -0.92 -13.91
C LYS A 24 -3.96 -1.85 -14.59
N LEU A 25 -5.26 -1.58 -14.43
CA LEU A 25 -6.29 -2.42 -15.05
C LEU A 25 -6.15 -2.47 -16.58
N GLN A 26 -5.78 -1.35 -17.22
CA GLN A 26 -5.59 -1.26 -18.67
C GLN A 26 -4.51 -2.22 -19.22
N HIS A 27 -3.55 -2.65 -18.40
CA HIS A 27 -2.53 -3.65 -18.78
C HIS A 27 -2.92 -5.07 -18.39
N VAL A 28 -3.93 -5.25 -17.52
CA VAL A 28 -4.41 -6.59 -17.17
C VAL A 28 -5.45 -7.08 -18.18
N LEU A 29 -6.34 -6.20 -18.63
CA LEU A 29 -7.44 -6.59 -19.54
C LEU A 29 -6.96 -7.21 -20.87
N PRO A 30 -5.90 -6.72 -21.54
CA PRO A 30 -5.45 -7.31 -22.81
C PRO A 30 -4.97 -8.76 -22.69
N ILE A 31 -4.43 -9.16 -21.52
CA ILE A 31 -3.90 -10.51 -21.30
C ILE A 31 -4.89 -11.45 -20.58
N ALA A 32 -6.04 -10.92 -20.15
CA ALA A 32 -7.01 -11.65 -19.34
C ALA A 32 -7.47 -12.98 -19.97
N GLN A 33 -7.77 -13.00 -21.27
CA GLN A 33 -8.22 -14.22 -21.95
C GLN A 33 -7.14 -15.30 -21.98
N THR A 34 -5.88 -14.92 -22.26
CA THR A 34 -4.74 -15.86 -22.24
C THR A 34 -4.57 -16.47 -20.85
N LEU A 35 -4.66 -15.65 -19.79
CA LEU A 35 -4.61 -16.15 -18.41
C LEU A 35 -5.78 -17.11 -18.10
N ASP A 36 -6.97 -16.80 -18.62
CA ASP A 36 -8.18 -17.62 -18.45
C ASP A 36 -8.11 -18.97 -19.18
N ASP A 37 -7.34 -19.04 -20.26
CA ASP A 37 -7.19 -20.22 -21.11
C ASP A 37 -6.14 -21.23 -20.62
N ILE A 38 -5.22 -20.81 -19.75
CA ILE A 38 -4.13 -21.69 -19.26
C ILE A 38 -4.68 -22.85 -18.41
N GLY A 39 -5.80 -22.65 -17.70
CA GLY A 39 -6.41 -23.67 -16.86
C GLY A 39 -5.89 -23.70 -15.42
N TYR A 40 -5.45 -22.55 -14.88
CA TYR A 40 -5.09 -22.42 -13.47
C TYR A 40 -6.25 -22.85 -12.55
N HIS A 41 -5.90 -23.27 -11.34
CA HIS A 41 -6.90 -23.56 -10.31
C HIS A 41 -7.67 -22.31 -9.90
N ALA A 42 -6.94 -21.21 -9.74
CA ALA A 42 -7.47 -19.88 -9.47
C ALA A 42 -6.45 -18.82 -9.92
N LEU A 43 -6.94 -17.62 -10.18
CA LEU A 43 -6.13 -16.41 -10.35
C LEU A 43 -6.28 -15.56 -9.09
N ASP A 44 -5.20 -15.41 -8.33
CA ASP A 44 -5.17 -14.46 -7.22
C ASP A 44 -5.03 -13.05 -7.78
N ALA A 45 -6.16 -12.35 -7.82
CA ALA A 45 -6.31 -11.12 -8.60
C ALA A 45 -6.90 -9.96 -7.78
N TRP A 46 -7.22 -10.18 -6.50
CA TRP A 46 -7.91 -9.18 -5.71
C TRP A 46 -7.65 -9.28 -4.20
N GLY A 47 -8.07 -8.27 -3.44
CA GLY A 47 -7.74 -8.17 -2.02
C GLY A 47 -6.28 -7.77 -1.78
N GLY A 48 -5.74 -8.10 -0.61
CA GLY A 48 -4.41 -7.69 -0.18
C GLY A 48 -4.14 -6.18 -0.35
N TRP A 49 -2.91 -5.83 -0.74
CA TRP A 49 -2.54 -4.45 -1.06
C TRP A 49 -3.12 -3.98 -2.40
N ALA A 50 -3.47 -4.88 -3.33
CA ALA A 50 -3.98 -4.50 -4.65
C ALA A 50 -5.24 -3.61 -4.54
N PHE A 51 -6.13 -3.88 -3.59
CA PHE A 51 -7.29 -3.01 -3.31
C PHE A 51 -6.86 -1.63 -2.82
N ALA A 52 -5.97 -1.58 -1.82
CA ALA A 52 -5.48 -0.31 -1.26
C ALA A 52 -4.74 0.50 -2.33
N ALA A 53 -3.98 -0.16 -3.21
CA ALA A 53 -3.27 0.46 -4.30
C ALA A 53 -4.21 1.01 -5.37
N SER A 54 -5.30 0.30 -5.72
CA SER A 54 -6.34 0.85 -6.58
C SER A 54 -6.83 2.20 -6.07
N VAL A 55 -7.22 2.27 -4.80
CA VAL A 55 -7.76 3.50 -4.19
C VAL A 55 -6.71 4.60 -4.05
N ARG A 56 -5.55 4.29 -3.46
CA ARG A 56 -4.56 5.29 -3.04
C ARG A 56 -3.63 5.69 -4.17
N ALA A 57 -3.20 4.71 -4.94
CA ALA A 57 -2.06 4.81 -5.83
C ALA A 57 -2.50 5.01 -7.28
N LEU A 58 -3.50 4.26 -7.74
CA LEU A 58 -3.96 4.27 -9.13
C LEU A 58 -5.18 5.16 -9.33
N LYS A 59 -5.86 5.53 -8.24
CA LYS A 59 -7.14 6.27 -8.27
C LYS A 59 -8.20 5.55 -9.12
N GLU A 60 -8.17 4.22 -9.09
CA GLU A 60 -9.12 3.33 -9.73
C GLU A 60 -10.12 2.81 -8.69
N ASP A 61 -11.38 2.61 -9.08
CA ASP A 61 -12.35 1.91 -8.25
C ASP A 61 -12.00 0.40 -8.18
N PRO A 62 -11.64 -0.14 -7.01
CA PRO A 62 -11.28 -1.54 -6.86
C PRO A 62 -12.44 -2.50 -7.17
N TRP A 63 -13.70 -2.09 -7.00
CA TRP A 63 -14.87 -2.91 -7.30
C TRP A 63 -15.14 -2.96 -8.80
N GLN A 64 -15.02 -1.81 -9.49
CA GLN A 64 -15.04 -1.79 -10.96
C GLN A 64 -13.92 -2.65 -11.56
N ARG A 65 -12.72 -2.58 -10.98
CA ARG A 65 -11.60 -3.48 -11.35
C ARG A 65 -12.01 -4.95 -11.23
N LEU A 66 -12.58 -5.37 -10.11
CA LEU A 66 -13.04 -6.75 -9.92
C LEU A 66 -14.08 -7.14 -10.98
N ARG A 67 -15.10 -6.30 -11.20
CA ARG A 67 -16.15 -6.54 -12.20
C ARG A 67 -15.58 -6.66 -13.62
N ALA A 68 -14.62 -5.81 -13.98
CA ALA A 68 -13.95 -5.85 -15.29
C ALA A 68 -13.13 -7.13 -15.45
N LEU A 69 -12.38 -7.53 -14.41
CA LEU A 69 -11.65 -8.81 -14.41
C LEU A 69 -12.61 -9.99 -14.53
N ARG A 70 -13.71 -9.99 -13.78
CA ARG A 70 -14.69 -11.08 -13.84
C ARG A 70 -15.37 -11.18 -15.22
N ALA A 71 -15.58 -10.05 -15.89
CA ALA A 71 -16.13 -10.03 -17.24
C ALA A 71 -15.14 -10.61 -18.27
N ALA A 72 -13.84 -10.38 -18.09
CA ALA A 72 -12.80 -10.85 -19.01
C ALA A 72 -12.26 -12.27 -18.68
N ILE A 73 -12.35 -12.70 -17.42
CA ILE A 73 -11.84 -13.99 -16.91
C ILE A 73 -13.06 -14.80 -16.44
N VAL A 74 -13.57 -15.64 -17.33
CA VAL A 74 -14.87 -16.30 -17.16
C VAL A 74 -14.73 -17.75 -16.70
N LYS A 75 -13.66 -18.45 -17.10
CA LYS A 75 -13.42 -19.88 -16.82
C LYS A 75 -12.74 -20.09 -15.47
N THR A 76 -11.70 -19.31 -15.19
CA THR A 76 -10.82 -19.46 -14.04
C THR A 76 -11.40 -18.73 -12.82
N PRO A 77 -11.53 -19.40 -11.66
CA PRO A 77 -11.99 -18.75 -10.44
C PRO A 77 -11.07 -17.59 -10.03
N LEU A 78 -11.65 -16.43 -9.73
CA LEU A 78 -10.92 -15.33 -9.09
C LEU A 78 -10.79 -15.57 -7.59
N GLN A 79 -9.55 -15.55 -7.11
CA GLN A 79 -9.19 -15.61 -5.70
C GLN A 79 -8.93 -14.20 -5.15
N MET A 80 -9.29 -13.99 -3.88
CA MET A 80 -8.83 -12.84 -3.10
C MET A 80 -8.18 -13.26 -1.78
N LEU A 81 -7.28 -12.41 -1.27
CA LEU A 81 -6.72 -12.50 0.08
C LEU A 81 -7.32 -11.44 1.02
N ILE A 82 -7.83 -11.86 2.18
CA ILE A 82 -8.26 -10.96 3.26
C ILE A 82 -7.64 -11.33 4.61
N ARG A 83 -7.48 -10.33 5.48
CA ARG A 83 -6.99 -10.50 6.86
C ARG A 83 -8.15 -10.64 7.83
N GLY A 84 -8.88 -11.75 7.74
CA GLY A 84 -9.99 -12.09 8.63
C GLY A 84 -10.90 -10.89 8.94
N GLN A 85 -11.06 -10.61 10.22
CA GLN A 85 -11.87 -9.53 10.76
C GLN A 85 -11.38 -8.11 10.40
N THR A 86 -10.13 -7.94 9.96
CA THR A 86 -9.59 -6.66 9.49
C THR A 86 -9.85 -6.41 8.00
N LEU A 87 -10.29 -7.43 7.26
CA LEU A 87 -10.45 -7.39 5.81
C LEU A 87 -9.17 -6.89 5.12
N LEU A 88 -9.22 -5.68 4.56
CA LEU A 88 -8.12 -5.02 3.85
C LEU A 88 -7.61 -3.78 4.61
N GLY A 89 -8.24 -3.44 5.75
CA GLY A 89 -7.90 -2.29 6.59
C GLY A 89 -6.68 -2.52 7.48
N GLN A 90 -6.42 -1.63 8.43
CA GLN A 90 -5.34 -1.78 9.43
C GLN A 90 -5.86 -2.21 10.81
N THR A 91 -7.16 -2.11 11.04
CA THR A 91 -7.83 -2.42 12.30
C THR A 91 -9.05 -3.30 12.06
N HIS A 92 -9.50 -3.99 13.11
CA HIS A 92 -10.71 -4.80 13.06
C HIS A 92 -11.92 -4.00 12.61
N GLN A 93 -12.72 -4.64 11.76
CA GLN A 93 -13.99 -4.11 11.28
C GLN A 93 -15.15 -4.71 12.07
N PRO A 94 -16.24 -3.96 12.28
CA PRO A 94 -17.47 -4.52 12.85
C PRO A 94 -18.00 -5.67 11.99
N ASP A 95 -18.72 -6.62 12.61
CA ASP A 95 -19.19 -7.82 11.90
C ASP A 95 -20.16 -7.53 10.74
N ASP A 96 -20.97 -6.46 10.80
CA ASP A 96 -21.85 -6.07 9.70
C ASP A 96 -21.05 -5.62 8.47
N VAL A 97 -19.93 -4.93 8.68
CA VAL A 97 -19.00 -4.53 7.63
C VAL A 97 -18.30 -5.75 7.03
N VAL A 98 -17.84 -6.70 7.85
CA VAL A 98 -17.19 -7.92 7.38
C VAL A 98 -18.14 -8.76 6.51
N ARG A 99 -19.38 -8.97 6.96
CA ARG A 99 -20.39 -9.69 6.17
C ARG A 99 -20.69 -8.98 4.86
N ALA A 100 -20.99 -7.68 4.91
CA ALA A 100 -21.31 -6.91 3.71
C ALA A 100 -20.15 -6.87 2.70
N PHE A 101 -18.90 -6.76 3.16
CA PHE A 101 -17.73 -6.79 2.28
C PHE A 101 -17.59 -8.12 1.54
N ILE A 102 -17.73 -9.23 2.28
CA ILE A 102 -17.58 -10.56 1.70
C ILE A 102 -18.74 -10.89 0.75
N GLU A 103 -19.98 -10.58 1.15
CA GLU A 103 -21.15 -10.74 0.29
C GLU A 103 -20.98 -9.94 -1.01
N GLN A 104 -20.63 -8.65 -0.94
CA GLN A 104 -20.39 -7.81 -2.11
C GLN A 104 -19.24 -8.34 -3.00
N ALA A 105 -18.13 -8.81 -2.42
CA ALA A 105 -17.00 -9.32 -3.18
C ALA A 105 -17.37 -10.59 -3.98
N VAL A 106 -18.19 -11.47 -3.39
CA VAL A 106 -18.66 -12.68 -4.07
C VAL A 106 -19.67 -12.34 -5.17
N ASP A 107 -20.58 -11.41 -4.90
CA ASP A 107 -21.54 -10.90 -5.89
C ASP A 107 -20.81 -10.30 -7.12
N ASP A 108 -19.74 -9.53 -6.90
CA ASP A 108 -18.96 -8.91 -7.97
C ASP A 108 -18.01 -9.86 -8.71
N GLY A 109 -17.79 -11.08 -8.22
CA GLY A 109 -17.10 -12.13 -8.99
C GLY A 109 -16.05 -12.96 -8.27
N VAL A 110 -15.74 -12.69 -6.99
CA VAL A 110 -14.83 -13.55 -6.23
C VAL A 110 -15.43 -14.94 -6.04
N ARG A 111 -14.61 -15.99 -6.19
CA ARG A 111 -15.04 -17.39 -6.04
C ARG A 111 -14.23 -18.16 -5.03
N VAL A 112 -12.98 -17.74 -4.79
CA VAL A 112 -12.11 -18.31 -3.75
C VAL A 112 -11.67 -17.19 -2.81
N ILE A 113 -11.81 -17.42 -1.50
CA ILE A 113 -11.36 -16.46 -0.49
C ILE A 113 -10.34 -17.16 0.38
N ARG A 114 -9.10 -16.71 0.27
CA ARG A 114 -8.07 -17.05 1.27
C ARG A 114 -8.14 -16.03 2.39
N MET A 115 -8.20 -16.54 3.62
CA MET A 115 -8.24 -15.70 4.80
C MET A 115 -7.31 -16.23 5.89
N PHE A 116 -6.55 -15.31 6.47
CA PHE A 116 -5.71 -15.57 7.64
C PHE A 116 -5.93 -14.47 8.68
N ASP A 117 -5.55 -14.75 9.92
CA ASP A 117 -5.42 -13.75 10.96
C ASP A 117 -3.93 -13.49 11.21
N PRO A 118 -3.46 -12.24 11.31
CA PRO A 118 -2.04 -11.94 11.45
C PRO A 118 -1.41 -12.48 12.75
N LEU A 119 -2.20 -12.84 13.75
CA LEU A 119 -1.76 -13.51 14.98
C LEU A 119 -2.10 -15.01 15.01
N ASN A 120 -2.69 -15.54 13.93
CA ASN A 120 -3.31 -16.86 13.89
C ASN A 120 -4.40 -17.04 14.97
N ASP A 121 -5.05 -15.96 15.41
CA ASP A 121 -6.19 -16.00 16.33
C ASP A 121 -7.47 -16.35 15.57
N LEU A 122 -7.86 -17.63 15.64
CA LEU A 122 -8.99 -18.16 14.89
C LEU A 122 -10.35 -17.54 15.27
N ARG A 123 -10.46 -16.83 16.40
CA ARG A 123 -11.69 -16.10 16.75
C ARG A 123 -11.99 -15.00 15.73
N ASN A 124 -10.95 -14.37 15.18
CA ASN A 124 -11.06 -13.34 14.15
C ASN A 124 -11.37 -13.91 12.76
N LEU A 125 -11.41 -15.24 12.61
CA LEU A 125 -11.77 -15.92 11.36
C LEU A 125 -13.21 -16.44 11.35
N GLN A 126 -13.89 -16.49 12.51
CA GLN A 126 -15.21 -17.10 12.60
C GLN A 126 -16.25 -16.42 11.70
N VAL A 127 -16.45 -15.11 11.86
CA VAL A 127 -17.40 -14.32 11.06
C VAL A 127 -17.06 -14.27 9.58
N PRO A 128 -15.81 -14.02 9.14
CA PRO A 128 -15.50 -14.02 7.72
C PRO A 128 -15.63 -15.40 7.07
N ILE A 129 -15.28 -16.50 7.75
CA ILE A 129 -15.50 -17.86 7.24
C ILE A 129 -17.00 -18.10 7.06
N GLU A 130 -17.82 -17.78 8.06
CA GLU A 130 -19.27 -17.94 8.00
C GLU A 130 -19.87 -17.15 6.83
N ALA A 131 -19.50 -15.87 6.69
CA ALA A 131 -19.97 -14.99 5.62
C ALA A 131 -19.60 -15.53 4.23
N ALA A 132 -18.35 -15.96 4.04
CA ALA A 132 -17.87 -16.48 2.76
C ALA A 132 -18.60 -17.75 2.35
N ARG A 133 -18.81 -18.67 3.30
CA ARG A 133 -19.56 -19.90 3.05
C ARG A 133 -21.02 -19.63 2.71
N LYS A 134 -21.66 -18.70 3.45
CA LYS A 134 -23.04 -18.29 3.18
C LYS A 134 -23.19 -17.64 1.80
N ALA A 135 -22.21 -16.85 1.38
CA ALA A 135 -22.15 -16.25 0.05
C ALA A 135 -21.83 -17.26 -1.07
N GLY A 136 -21.42 -18.49 -0.74
CA GLY A 136 -21.12 -19.54 -1.71
C GLY A 136 -19.70 -19.52 -2.27
N ALA A 137 -18.77 -18.80 -1.62
CA ALA A 137 -17.36 -18.86 -1.98
C ALA A 137 -16.67 -20.08 -1.37
N ARG A 138 -15.64 -20.57 -2.07
CA ARG A 138 -14.70 -21.55 -1.51
C ARG A 138 -13.77 -20.84 -0.52
N VAL A 139 -13.60 -21.43 0.65
CA VAL A 139 -12.81 -20.85 1.74
C VAL A 139 -11.50 -21.62 1.93
N ILE A 140 -10.39 -20.89 1.81
CA ILE A 140 -9.07 -21.34 2.26
C ILE A 140 -8.80 -20.67 3.61
N GLY A 141 -8.90 -21.46 4.69
CA GLY A 141 -8.49 -21.02 6.02
C GLY A 141 -6.98 -21.16 6.17
N ALA A 142 -6.26 -20.05 6.16
CA ALA A 142 -4.81 -20.04 6.16
C ALA A 142 -4.22 -19.71 7.54
N MET A 143 -3.06 -20.29 7.81
CA MET A 143 -2.24 -19.99 8.99
C MET A 143 -0.91 -19.42 8.52
N VAL A 144 -0.51 -18.29 9.10
CA VAL A 144 0.79 -17.69 8.85
C VAL A 144 1.88 -18.59 9.42
N TYR A 145 2.79 -19.05 8.57
CA TYR A 145 3.96 -19.81 9.00
C TYR A 145 5.00 -18.87 9.59
N SER A 146 5.25 -18.99 10.89
CA SER A 146 6.25 -18.20 11.60
C SER A 146 6.75 -19.00 12.81
N PRO A 147 7.79 -19.83 12.63
CA PRO A 147 8.31 -20.68 13.70
C PRO A 147 8.84 -19.82 14.85
N SER A 148 8.63 -20.30 16.08
CA SER A 148 9.07 -19.66 17.31
C SER A 148 9.16 -20.67 18.47
N PRO A 149 9.82 -20.34 19.59
CA PRO A 149 9.88 -21.22 20.77
C PRO A 149 8.51 -21.54 21.42
N VAL A 150 7.45 -20.78 21.09
CA VAL A 150 6.10 -20.94 21.69
C VAL A 150 5.08 -21.56 20.73
N VAL A 151 5.47 -21.85 19.48
CA VAL A 151 4.63 -22.48 18.46
C VAL A 151 5.37 -23.68 17.88
N ASP A 152 4.89 -24.87 18.21
CA ASP A 152 5.34 -26.12 17.63
C ASP A 152 4.38 -26.62 16.52
N GLU A 153 4.79 -27.68 15.82
CA GLU A 153 3.99 -28.31 14.77
C GLU A 153 2.62 -28.78 15.30
N ALA A 154 2.59 -29.36 16.50
CA ALA A 154 1.36 -29.87 17.11
C ALA A 154 0.31 -28.77 17.29
N ARG A 155 0.73 -27.56 17.70
CA ARG A 155 -0.14 -26.40 17.81
C ARG A 155 -0.69 -25.96 16.46
N ILE A 156 0.12 -25.97 15.39
CA ILE A 156 -0.33 -25.64 14.03
C ILE A 156 -1.36 -26.66 13.53
N VAL A 157 -1.10 -27.95 13.71
CA VAL A 157 -2.02 -29.03 13.32
C VAL A 157 -3.34 -28.93 14.10
N LYS A 158 -3.29 -28.60 15.38
CA LYS A 158 -4.50 -28.34 16.19
C LYS A 158 -5.30 -27.16 15.65
N SER A 159 -4.63 -26.07 15.25
CA SER A 159 -5.28 -24.93 14.60
C SER A 159 -5.91 -25.31 13.26
N ALA A 160 -5.26 -26.14 12.45
CA ALA A 160 -5.85 -26.69 11.22
C ALA A 160 -7.14 -27.49 11.50
N GLY A 161 -7.14 -28.31 12.56
CA GLY A 161 -8.34 -29.02 13.01
C GLY A 161 -9.48 -28.09 13.43
N ARG A 162 -9.17 -26.96 14.07
CA ARG A 162 -10.16 -25.92 14.43
C ARG A 162 -10.68 -25.19 13.19
N LEU A 163 -9.83 -24.87 12.23
CA LEU A 163 -10.26 -24.29 10.94
C LEU A 163 -11.22 -25.23 10.20
N LYS A 164 -10.91 -26.53 10.16
CA LYS A 164 -11.83 -27.55 9.64
C LYS A 164 -13.18 -27.52 10.36
N ALA A 165 -13.20 -27.39 11.69
CA ALA A 165 -14.43 -27.32 12.46
C ALA A 165 -15.27 -26.05 12.16
N LEU A 166 -14.63 -24.95 11.73
CA LEU A 166 -15.30 -23.75 11.23
C LEU A 166 -15.88 -23.94 9.80
N GLY A 167 -15.52 -25.04 9.14
CA GLY A 167 -16.07 -25.44 7.85
C GLY A 167 -15.35 -24.88 6.64
N VAL A 168 -14.05 -24.57 6.76
CA VAL A 168 -13.22 -24.21 5.59
C VAL A 168 -13.12 -25.39 4.63
N ASP A 169 -13.01 -25.10 3.33
CA ASP A 169 -12.86 -26.14 2.31
C ASP A 169 -11.42 -26.64 2.24
N TRP A 170 -10.46 -25.74 2.44
CA TRP A 170 -9.02 -25.98 2.29
C TRP A 170 -8.25 -25.38 3.48
N ILE A 171 -7.12 -26.01 3.82
CA ILE A 171 -6.15 -25.44 4.76
C ILE A 171 -5.04 -24.76 3.99
N GLY A 172 -4.73 -23.51 4.34
CA GLY A 172 -3.61 -22.75 3.80
C GLY A 172 -2.41 -22.73 4.74
N ILE A 173 -1.20 -22.88 4.20
CA ILE A 173 0.05 -22.51 4.87
C ILE A 173 0.56 -21.25 4.18
N GLU A 174 0.69 -20.16 4.93
CA GLU A 174 1.05 -18.84 4.40
C GLU A 174 2.41 -18.40 4.93
N ASP A 175 3.46 -18.65 4.15
CA ASP A 175 4.84 -18.30 4.46
C ASP A 175 5.22 -16.95 3.82
N VAL A 176 4.76 -15.87 4.45
CA VAL A 176 4.91 -14.47 3.98
C VAL A 176 6.36 -14.00 3.88
N ALA A 177 7.29 -14.67 4.56
CA ALA A 177 8.70 -14.29 4.60
C ALA A 177 9.57 -15.20 3.71
N GLY A 178 9.02 -16.28 3.17
CA GLY A 178 9.78 -17.24 2.38
C GLY A 178 10.77 -18.04 3.22
N ILE A 179 10.43 -18.40 4.46
CA ILE A 179 11.32 -19.07 5.42
C ILE A 179 10.98 -20.55 5.65
N LEU A 180 9.93 -21.06 5.01
CA LEU A 180 9.55 -22.46 5.10
C LEU A 180 10.60 -23.32 4.39
N ALA A 181 11.37 -24.10 5.16
CA ALA A 181 12.36 -25.03 4.64
C ALA A 181 11.71 -26.38 4.21
N PRO A 182 12.37 -27.19 3.35
CA PRO A 182 11.75 -28.38 2.77
C PRO A 182 11.37 -29.48 3.77
N ILE A 183 12.21 -29.73 4.77
CA ILE A 183 11.92 -30.76 5.80
C ILE A 183 10.69 -30.36 6.64
N PRO A 184 10.62 -29.13 7.22
CA PRO A 184 9.40 -28.64 7.87
C PRO A 184 8.17 -28.63 6.93
N ALA A 185 8.33 -28.26 5.65
CA ALA A 185 7.22 -28.27 4.70
C ALA A 185 6.61 -29.67 4.56
N ARG A 186 7.46 -30.70 4.37
CA ARG A 186 7.04 -32.10 4.24
C ARG A 186 6.32 -32.58 5.51
N ALA A 187 6.91 -32.32 6.67
CA ALA A 187 6.36 -32.74 7.96
C ALA A 187 5.00 -32.08 8.24
N LEU A 188 4.93 -30.76 8.10
CA LEU A 188 3.72 -29.98 8.39
C LEU A 188 2.57 -30.34 7.45
N VAL A 189 2.83 -30.45 6.14
CA VAL A 189 1.80 -30.83 5.16
C VAL A 189 1.29 -32.23 5.44
N SER A 190 2.18 -33.20 5.66
CA SER A 190 1.79 -34.58 5.97
C SER A 190 0.91 -34.66 7.23
N ALA A 191 1.27 -33.92 8.27
CA ALA A 191 0.52 -33.85 9.52
C ALA A 191 -0.86 -33.20 9.33
N ILE A 192 -0.94 -32.08 8.61
CA ILE A 192 -2.22 -31.38 8.33
C ILE A 192 -3.15 -32.25 7.48
N VAL A 193 -2.64 -32.84 6.39
CA VAL A 193 -3.42 -33.75 5.52
C VAL A 193 -3.94 -34.92 6.36
N SER A 194 -3.08 -35.50 7.20
CA SER A 194 -3.45 -36.63 8.05
C SER A 194 -4.55 -36.29 9.06
N ALA A 195 -4.43 -35.15 9.73
CA ALA A 195 -5.35 -34.72 10.78
C ALA A 195 -6.69 -34.18 10.25
N THR A 196 -6.66 -33.45 9.13
CA THR A 196 -7.86 -32.74 8.63
C THR A 196 -8.55 -33.49 7.50
N LYS A 197 -7.82 -34.27 6.70
CA LYS A 197 -8.30 -34.85 5.42
C LYS A 197 -8.79 -33.79 4.41
N LEU A 198 -8.50 -32.51 4.64
CA LEU A 198 -8.81 -31.43 3.72
C LEU A 198 -7.64 -31.22 2.74
N PRO A 199 -7.91 -30.69 1.54
CA PRO A 199 -6.88 -30.16 0.66
C PRO A 199 -6.00 -29.13 1.36
N VAL A 200 -4.71 -29.13 1.01
CA VAL A 200 -3.71 -28.20 1.54
C VAL A 200 -3.14 -27.35 0.40
N SER A 201 -3.20 -26.03 0.57
CA SER A 201 -2.56 -25.05 -0.31
C SER A 201 -1.35 -24.45 0.39
N VAL A 202 -0.21 -24.43 -0.30
CA VAL A 202 1.05 -23.90 0.23
C VAL A 202 1.43 -22.64 -0.53
N HIS A 203 1.62 -21.56 0.21
CA HIS A 203 2.04 -20.26 -0.29
C HIS A 203 3.35 -19.87 0.38
N SER A 204 4.36 -19.52 -0.41
CA SER A 204 5.66 -19.06 0.08
C SER A 204 6.30 -18.10 -0.91
N HIS A 205 6.99 -17.09 -0.39
CA HIS A 205 7.80 -16.18 -1.18
C HIS A 205 9.18 -16.79 -1.46
N ALA A 206 9.77 -16.47 -2.61
CA ALA A 206 11.06 -16.97 -3.05
C ALA A 206 12.25 -16.19 -2.44
N THR A 207 12.05 -15.45 -1.35
CA THR A 207 13.02 -14.47 -0.83
C THR A 207 14.31 -15.13 -0.38
N THR A 208 14.22 -16.34 0.16
CA THR A 208 15.40 -17.15 0.54
C THR A 208 15.80 -18.15 -0.54
N ALA A 209 15.10 -18.17 -1.67
CA ALA A 209 15.13 -19.21 -2.70
C ALA A 209 14.78 -20.65 -2.22
N LEU A 210 14.28 -20.82 -0.98
CA LEU A 210 13.85 -22.13 -0.47
C LEU A 210 12.51 -22.60 -1.04
N ALA A 211 11.62 -21.66 -1.39
CA ALA A 211 10.23 -21.94 -1.76
C ALA A 211 10.05 -23.02 -2.85
N PRO A 212 10.80 -23.05 -3.97
CA PRO A 212 10.63 -24.10 -4.98
C PRO A 212 10.92 -25.51 -4.45
N ILE A 213 11.96 -25.66 -3.62
CA ILE A 213 12.34 -26.94 -3.03
C ILE A 213 11.32 -27.34 -1.94
N SER A 214 10.84 -26.36 -1.18
CA SER A 214 9.80 -26.57 -0.16
C SER A 214 8.46 -26.94 -0.78
N TYR A 215 8.10 -26.37 -1.92
CA TYR A 215 6.93 -26.76 -2.70
C TYR A 215 7.03 -28.20 -3.17
N TYR A 216 8.18 -28.61 -3.71
CA TYR A 216 8.38 -30.01 -4.12
C TYR A 216 8.21 -30.97 -2.93
N GLY A 217 8.85 -30.68 -1.80
CA GLY A 217 8.72 -31.49 -0.58
C GLY A 217 7.29 -31.51 0.00
N ALA A 218 6.56 -30.38 -0.10
CA ALA A 218 5.15 -30.29 0.28
C ALA A 218 4.25 -31.13 -0.65
N ILE A 219 4.49 -31.10 -1.96
CA ILE A 219 3.76 -31.89 -2.96
C ILE A 219 3.95 -33.39 -2.68
N GLU A 220 5.18 -33.84 -2.42
CA GLU A 220 5.45 -35.23 -2.04
C GLU A 220 4.73 -35.65 -0.75
N ALA A 221 4.48 -34.69 0.16
CA ALA A 221 3.75 -34.91 1.40
C ALA A 221 2.21 -34.84 1.24
N GLY A 222 1.70 -34.55 0.04
CA GLY A 222 0.27 -34.50 -0.26
C GLY A 222 -0.34 -33.10 -0.33
N ALA A 223 0.46 -32.04 -0.51
CA ALA A 223 -0.08 -30.73 -0.83
C ALA A 223 -0.91 -30.80 -2.12
N THR A 224 -2.10 -30.19 -2.09
CA THR A 224 -3.05 -30.21 -3.21
C THR A 224 -2.76 -29.11 -4.21
N GLY A 225 -2.26 -27.97 -3.75
CA GLY A 225 -1.88 -26.88 -4.64
C GLY A 225 -0.80 -25.97 -4.06
N ILE A 226 -0.17 -25.22 -4.95
CA ILE A 226 0.88 -24.26 -4.65
C ILE A 226 0.58 -22.93 -5.33
N ASP A 227 1.10 -21.85 -4.77
CA ASP A 227 0.99 -20.51 -5.35
C ASP A 227 2.27 -20.14 -6.09
N THR A 228 2.15 -19.77 -7.36
CA THR A 228 3.27 -19.39 -8.23
C THR A 228 2.99 -18.06 -8.92
N ALA A 229 4.04 -17.43 -9.44
CA ALA A 229 3.95 -16.21 -10.24
C ALA A 229 4.55 -16.46 -11.63
N LEU A 230 4.01 -15.87 -12.69
CA LEU A 230 4.68 -15.85 -14.00
C LEU A 230 6.11 -15.29 -13.88
N SER A 231 7.06 -15.87 -14.62
CA SER A 231 8.49 -15.58 -14.44
C SER A 231 8.87 -14.09 -14.55
N ALA A 232 8.14 -13.33 -15.38
CA ALA A 232 8.26 -11.87 -15.51
C ALA A 232 8.12 -11.10 -14.18
N LEU A 233 7.35 -11.64 -13.23
CA LEU A 233 7.11 -11.08 -11.91
C LEU A 233 7.30 -12.12 -10.79
N ALA A 234 8.16 -13.11 -11.00
CA ALA A 234 8.50 -14.13 -10.01
C ALA A 234 9.81 -13.79 -9.26
N TRP A 235 10.16 -14.64 -8.29
CA TRP A 235 11.42 -14.63 -7.55
C TRP A 235 11.59 -13.48 -6.55
N GLY A 236 12.66 -13.57 -5.74
CA GLY A 236 12.95 -12.60 -4.69
C GLY A 236 11.77 -12.46 -3.72
N ALA A 237 11.23 -11.25 -3.59
CA ALA A 237 10.07 -10.97 -2.76
C ALA A 237 8.76 -11.53 -3.34
N SER A 238 8.72 -12.08 -4.56
CA SER A 238 7.54 -12.73 -5.17
C SER A 238 7.54 -14.25 -4.97
N GLN A 239 6.58 -14.96 -5.55
CA GLN A 239 6.50 -16.42 -5.55
C GLN A 239 7.49 -17.08 -6.54
N PRO A 240 7.75 -18.39 -6.41
CA PRO A 240 8.43 -19.17 -7.45
C PRO A 240 7.78 -19.05 -8.84
N ALA A 241 8.59 -19.14 -9.89
CA ALA A 241 8.09 -19.04 -11.26
C ALA A 241 7.16 -20.21 -11.62
N THR A 242 5.99 -19.89 -12.19
CA THR A 242 4.98 -20.84 -12.66
C THR A 242 5.58 -21.82 -13.68
N GLU A 243 6.33 -21.30 -14.65
CA GLU A 243 7.02 -22.08 -15.68
C GLU A 243 7.97 -23.10 -15.07
N THR A 244 8.73 -22.68 -14.05
CA THR A 244 9.72 -23.53 -13.40
C THR A 244 9.04 -24.66 -12.64
N MET A 245 7.98 -24.36 -11.88
CA MET A 245 7.25 -25.37 -11.13
C MET A 245 6.50 -26.35 -12.04
N VAL A 246 5.82 -25.85 -13.08
CA VAL A 246 5.13 -26.70 -14.06
C VAL A 246 6.13 -27.61 -14.79
N ALA A 247 7.25 -27.06 -15.27
CA ALA A 247 8.29 -27.86 -15.93
C ALA A 247 8.92 -28.91 -15.00
N SER A 248 9.09 -28.60 -13.71
CA SER A 248 9.67 -29.52 -12.72
C SER A 248 8.76 -30.70 -12.37
N LEU A 249 7.44 -30.57 -12.57
CA LEU A 249 6.45 -31.62 -12.28
C LEU A 249 6.02 -32.40 -13.53
N ARG A 250 6.35 -31.90 -14.73
CA ARG A 250 5.96 -32.47 -16.01
C ARG A 250 6.45 -33.90 -16.17
N ASP A 251 5.62 -34.76 -16.77
CA ASP A 251 5.90 -36.18 -17.02
C ASP A 251 6.10 -37.01 -15.74
N GLY A 252 5.87 -36.41 -14.57
CA GLY A 252 5.98 -37.02 -13.24
C GLY A 252 4.62 -37.38 -12.63
N PRO A 253 4.62 -37.96 -11.41
CA PRO A 253 3.38 -38.36 -10.72
C PRO A 253 2.49 -37.19 -10.28
N TYR A 254 3.05 -35.98 -10.29
CA TYR A 254 2.42 -34.75 -9.81
C TYR A 254 2.18 -33.73 -10.93
N ASP A 255 2.25 -34.16 -12.19
CA ASP A 255 2.09 -33.31 -13.37
C ASP A 255 0.81 -32.46 -13.28
N THR A 256 0.96 -31.16 -13.53
CA THR A 256 -0.14 -30.18 -13.50
C THR A 256 -1.02 -30.30 -14.74
N GLY A 257 -0.46 -30.75 -15.86
CA GLY A 257 -1.10 -30.80 -17.17
C GLY A 257 -1.30 -29.42 -17.83
N LEU A 258 -0.64 -28.37 -17.32
CA LEU A 258 -0.73 -27.02 -17.89
C LEU A 258 0.19 -26.85 -19.11
N ASP A 259 -0.25 -26.07 -20.09
CA ASP A 259 0.52 -25.82 -21.32
C ASP A 259 1.59 -24.74 -21.10
N LEU A 260 2.86 -25.17 -21.07
CA LEU A 260 4.02 -24.27 -20.95
C LEU A 260 4.13 -23.25 -22.08
N ASN A 261 3.58 -23.52 -23.28
CA ASN A 261 3.58 -22.55 -24.37
C ASN A 261 2.62 -21.39 -24.09
N LEU A 262 1.42 -21.67 -23.57
CA LEU A 262 0.46 -20.65 -23.18
C LEU A 262 0.96 -19.85 -21.98
N ILE A 263 1.55 -20.52 -20.98
CA ILE A 263 2.18 -19.85 -19.84
C ILE A 263 3.31 -18.92 -20.33
N GLY A 264 4.17 -19.39 -21.24
CA GLY A 264 5.24 -18.58 -21.81
C GLY A 264 4.75 -17.39 -22.64
N GLN A 265 3.58 -17.49 -23.30
CA GLN A 265 2.94 -16.33 -23.93
C GLN A 265 2.51 -15.29 -22.91
N ALA A 266 1.87 -15.73 -21.81
CA ALA A 266 1.47 -14.82 -20.75
C ALA A 266 2.67 -14.14 -20.08
N SER A 267 3.75 -14.87 -19.80
CA SER A 267 4.95 -14.25 -19.21
C SER A 267 5.58 -13.22 -20.12
N ARG A 268 5.72 -13.51 -21.43
CA ARG A 268 6.27 -12.53 -22.40
C ARG A 268 5.48 -11.23 -22.43
N TYR A 269 4.16 -11.29 -22.32
CA TYR A 269 3.34 -10.09 -22.24
C TYR A 269 3.71 -9.22 -21.02
N PHE A 270 3.91 -9.84 -19.85
CA PHE A 270 4.31 -9.10 -18.65
C PHE A 270 5.76 -8.57 -18.73
N ASP A 271 6.65 -9.29 -19.43
CA ASP A 271 8.01 -8.80 -19.72
C ASP A 271 7.97 -7.56 -20.64
N GLU A 272 7.10 -7.55 -21.66
CA GLU A 272 6.96 -6.43 -22.60
C GLU A 272 6.51 -5.13 -21.91
N ILE A 273 5.62 -5.23 -20.91
CA ILE A 273 5.16 -4.07 -20.13
C ILE A 273 6.03 -3.76 -18.91
N HIS A 274 7.07 -4.57 -18.66
CA HIS A 274 7.90 -4.47 -17.45
C HIS A 274 8.58 -3.09 -17.33
N ASP A 275 9.06 -2.55 -18.46
CA ASP A 275 9.77 -1.27 -18.54
C ASP A 275 8.90 -0.08 -18.08
N GLU A 276 7.58 -0.16 -18.26
CA GLU A 276 6.64 0.87 -17.80
C GLU A 276 6.55 0.97 -16.26
N TYR A 277 7.06 -0.04 -15.55
CA TYR A 277 6.97 -0.14 -14.10
C TYR A 277 8.32 -0.02 -13.39
N LEU A 278 9.42 0.25 -14.11
CA LEU A 278 10.77 0.33 -13.54
C LEU A 278 10.88 1.31 -12.37
N GLU A 279 10.17 2.44 -12.39
CA GLU A 279 10.21 3.43 -11.31
C GLU A 279 9.64 2.92 -9.97
N PHE A 280 8.83 1.86 -9.99
CA PHE A 280 8.21 1.28 -8.80
C PHE A 280 8.98 0.07 -8.27
N GLN A 281 10.02 -0.37 -8.97
CA GLN A 281 10.79 -1.54 -8.57
C GLN A 281 11.83 -1.17 -7.50
N ASP A 282 11.93 -2.01 -6.48
CA ASP A 282 13.04 -1.97 -5.52
C ASP A 282 14.02 -3.09 -5.88
N PRO A 283 15.27 -2.80 -6.27
CA PRO A 283 16.27 -3.82 -6.57
C PRO A 283 16.51 -4.82 -5.42
N ILE A 284 16.21 -4.45 -4.16
CA ILE A 284 16.27 -5.37 -3.02
C ILE A 284 15.19 -6.44 -3.14
N ALA A 285 13.99 -6.09 -3.62
CA ALA A 285 12.88 -7.02 -3.77
C ALA A 285 13.14 -8.11 -4.83
N PHE A 286 14.04 -7.90 -5.78
CA PHE A 286 14.42 -8.91 -6.78
C PHE A 286 15.57 -9.82 -6.33
N ARG A 287 16.19 -9.55 -5.17
CA ARG A 287 17.33 -10.31 -4.66
C ARG A 287 16.89 -11.37 -3.67
N ASN A 288 17.71 -12.41 -3.55
CA ASN A 288 17.61 -13.35 -2.45
C ASN A 288 18.21 -12.74 -1.18
N ASP A 289 17.52 -12.88 -0.06
CA ASP A 289 17.97 -12.47 1.26
C ASP A 289 17.77 -13.61 2.28
N VAL A 290 18.88 -14.20 2.70
CA VAL A 290 18.89 -15.30 3.67
C VAL A 290 18.81 -14.82 5.12
N LEU A 291 19.05 -13.53 5.40
CA LEU A 291 18.94 -12.98 6.75
C LEU A 291 17.49 -12.99 7.25
N VAL A 292 16.54 -13.04 6.31
CA VAL A 292 15.11 -13.22 6.60
C VAL A 292 14.84 -14.49 7.43
N LEU A 293 15.69 -15.52 7.34
CA LEU A 293 15.59 -16.72 8.19
C LEU A 293 15.73 -16.40 9.70
N GLN A 294 16.40 -15.29 10.03
CA GLN A 294 16.59 -14.85 11.41
C GLN A 294 15.47 -13.89 11.82
N HIS A 295 15.33 -12.75 11.14
CA HIS A 295 14.43 -11.68 11.57
C HIS A 295 12.97 -11.85 11.09
N GLN A 296 12.73 -12.74 10.11
CA GLN A 296 11.41 -13.08 9.56
C GLN A 296 10.59 -11.88 9.05
N LEU A 297 11.25 -10.77 8.69
CA LEU A 297 10.57 -9.63 8.08
C LEU A 297 10.56 -9.79 6.55
N PRO A 298 9.44 -9.48 5.89
CA PRO A 298 9.42 -9.33 4.45
C PRO A 298 10.40 -8.23 3.98
N ALA A 299 11.08 -8.46 2.86
CA ALA A 299 12.08 -7.55 2.31
C ALA A 299 11.62 -6.07 2.19
N PRO A 300 10.39 -5.75 1.76
CA PRO A 300 9.92 -4.37 1.69
C PRO A 300 9.89 -3.67 3.05
N VAL A 301 9.64 -4.39 4.14
CA VAL A 301 9.63 -3.82 5.49
C VAL A 301 11.05 -3.47 5.92
N LEU A 302 12.01 -4.38 5.70
CA LEU A 302 13.43 -4.16 6.03
C LEU A 302 14.02 -2.98 5.23
N ALA A 303 13.69 -2.87 3.94
CA ALA A 303 14.13 -1.77 3.08
C ALA A 303 13.71 -0.40 3.63
N VAL A 304 12.50 -0.29 4.18
CA VAL A 304 12.01 0.93 4.85
C VAL A 304 12.85 1.25 6.09
N LEU A 305 13.20 0.25 6.91
CA LEU A 305 14.01 0.46 8.12
C LEU A 305 15.43 0.93 7.76
N ILE A 306 16.06 0.31 6.77
CA ILE A 306 17.40 0.69 6.28
C ILE A 306 17.39 2.15 5.80
N ARG A 307 16.37 2.54 5.02
CA ARG A 307 16.21 3.93 4.58
C ARG A 307 16.06 4.89 5.76
N ASN A 308 15.23 4.55 6.75
CA ASN A 308 15.05 5.36 7.95
C ASN A 308 16.33 5.55 8.77
N LEU A 309 17.19 4.52 8.84
CA LEU A 309 18.51 4.64 9.47
C LEU A 309 19.42 5.58 8.67
N ARG A 310 19.46 5.46 7.34
CA ARG A 310 20.26 6.34 6.47
C ARG A 310 19.83 7.79 6.56
N GLU A 311 18.53 8.06 6.51
CA GLU A 311 17.95 9.42 6.64
C GLU A 311 18.32 10.09 7.97
N ARG A 312 18.57 9.29 9.01
CA ARG A 312 18.99 9.77 10.33
C ARG A 312 20.49 9.68 10.57
N ASN A 313 21.29 9.39 9.55
CA ASN A 313 22.74 9.16 9.65
C ASN A 313 23.12 8.13 10.74
N ALA A 314 22.30 7.09 10.89
CA ALA A 314 22.42 6.05 11.93
C ALA A 314 22.57 4.64 11.34
N ILE A 315 23.08 4.53 10.11
CA ILE A 315 23.24 3.24 9.41
C ILE A 315 24.28 2.32 10.07
N ASP A 316 25.22 2.91 10.82
CA ASP A 316 26.16 2.22 11.71
C ASP A 316 25.46 1.40 12.81
N ARG A 317 24.19 1.67 13.09
CA ARG A 317 23.37 0.94 14.07
C ARG A 317 22.57 -0.22 13.47
N TYR A 318 22.86 -0.62 12.23
CA TYR A 318 22.11 -1.67 11.54
C TYR A 318 22.14 -3.02 12.30
N ASP A 319 23.28 -3.42 12.84
CA ASP A 319 23.38 -4.68 13.58
C ASP A 319 22.52 -4.64 14.87
N ARG A 320 22.54 -3.50 15.57
CA ARG A 320 21.66 -3.25 16.71
C ARG A 320 20.17 -3.32 16.31
N LEU A 321 19.80 -2.81 15.13
CA LEU A 321 18.42 -2.93 14.63
C LEU A 321 18.02 -4.40 14.47
N LEU A 322 18.89 -5.24 13.89
CA LEU A 322 18.61 -6.66 13.73
C LEU A 322 18.44 -7.37 15.09
N GLU A 323 19.27 -7.05 16.07
CA GLU A 323 19.12 -7.54 17.44
C GLU A 323 17.79 -7.09 18.07
N GLU A 324 17.44 -5.81 17.96
CA GLU A 324 16.18 -5.27 18.47
C GLU A 324 14.95 -5.91 17.81
N LEU A 325 15.03 -6.27 16.52
CA LEU A 325 13.93 -6.98 15.85
C LEU A 325 13.65 -8.35 16.49
N LEU A 326 14.70 -9.09 16.83
CA LEU A 326 14.56 -10.39 17.49
C LEU A 326 14.01 -10.23 18.92
N LEU A 327 14.56 -9.28 19.68
CA LEU A 327 14.16 -9.02 21.06
C LEU A 327 12.71 -8.51 21.15
N VAL A 328 12.35 -7.51 20.34
CA VAL A 328 10.99 -6.95 20.34
C VAL A 328 9.97 -8.03 19.97
N ARG A 329 10.26 -8.89 18.99
CA ARG A 329 9.36 -10.00 18.63
C ARG A 329 9.18 -10.97 19.80
N GLN A 330 10.26 -11.32 20.50
CA GLN A 330 10.17 -12.14 21.71
C GLN A 330 9.31 -11.47 22.80
N GLU A 331 9.56 -10.20 23.07
CA GLU A 331 8.86 -9.41 24.09
C GLU A 331 7.38 -9.19 23.77
N MET A 332 7.02 -9.23 22.48
CA MET A 332 5.65 -9.25 22.00
C MET A 332 4.96 -10.61 22.18
N GLY A 333 5.65 -11.66 22.65
CA GLY A 333 5.07 -13.00 22.75
C GLY A 333 5.14 -13.79 21.44
N TYR A 334 6.16 -13.53 20.63
CA TYR A 334 6.43 -14.19 19.34
C TYR A 334 5.25 -14.19 18.35
N PRO A 335 4.69 -13.02 17.99
CA PRO A 335 3.69 -12.98 16.94
C PRO A 335 4.26 -13.48 15.60
N PRO A 336 3.39 -14.01 14.72
CA PRO A 336 3.72 -14.14 13.31
C PRO A 336 4.03 -12.77 12.70
N MET A 337 5.04 -12.72 11.83
CA MET A 337 5.52 -11.47 11.23
C MET A 337 4.75 -11.09 9.96
N ALA A 338 3.41 -11.15 10.03
CA ALA A 338 2.50 -10.68 8.98
C ALA A 338 2.00 -9.25 9.25
N ALA A 339 1.54 -8.56 8.21
CA ALA A 339 1.02 -7.20 8.34
C ALA A 339 -0.36 -7.17 9.03
N PRO A 340 -0.63 -6.22 9.94
CA PRO A 340 0.19 -5.06 10.30
C PRO A 340 1.22 -5.31 11.42
N ILE A 341 1.22 -6.48 12.05
CA ILE A 341 2.03 -6.79 13.24
C ILE A 341 3.53 -6.65 12.98
N ASN A 342 4.00 -7.07 11.80
CA ASN A 342 5.40 -6.91 11.42
C ASN A 342 5.87 -5.44 11.41
N ARG A 343 5.02 -4.51 10.95
CA ARG A 343 5.33 -3.08 10.95
C ARG A 343 5.34 -2.51 12.36
N ILE A 344 4.44 -2.97 13.23
CA ILE A 344 4.40 -2.57 14.65
C ILE A 344 5.70 -3.00 15.35
N ALA A 345 6.10 -4.27 15.19
CA ALA A 345 7.35 -4.79 15.73
C ALA A 345 8.57 -4.05 15.17
N ALA A 346 8.60 -3.85 13.85
CA ALA A 346 9.70 -3.18 13.16
C ALA A 346 9.86 -1.71 13.58
N ASN A 347 8.76 -0.97 13.73
CA ASN A 347 8.79 0.42 14.18
C ASN A 347 9.27 0.52 15.63
N GLN A 348 8.83 -0.38 16.51
CA GLN A 348 9.31 -0.39 17.90
C GLN A 348 10.79 -0.76 17.99
N ALA A 349 11.27 -1.71 17.18
CA ALA A 349 12.69 -2.05 17.11
C ALA A 349 13.54 -0.87 16.61
N LEU A 350 13.05 -0.15 15.59
CA LEU A 350 13.70 1.06 15.10
C LEU A 350 13.75 2.16 16.19
N ALA A 351 12.63 2.37 16.91
CA ALA A 351 12.57 3.33 18.01
C ALA A 351 13.57 2.97 19.13
N ASN A 352 13.68 1.70 19.48
CA ASN A 352 14.67 1.20 20.45
C ASN A 352 16.10 1.39 19.95
N THR A 353 16.36 1.20 18.66
CA THR A 353 17.69 1.35 18.03
C THR A 353 18.18 2.80 18.05
N LEU A 354 17.27 3.74 17.78
CA LEU A 354 17.57 5.17 17.71
C LEU A 354 17.62 5.82 19.10
N SER A 355 16.98 5.23 20.10
CA SER A 355 16.95 5.75 21.47
C SER A 355 18.12 5.25 22.31
N GLU A 356 18.47 5.98 23.38
CA GLU A 356 19.44 5.49 24.37
C GLU A 356 18.86 4.36 25.22
N LYS A 357 17.56 4.41 25.51
CA LYS A 357 16.85 3.42 26.33
C LYS A 357 15.78 2.71 25.50
N ARG A 358 15.72 1.37 25.64
CA ARG A 358 14.66 0.54 25.05
C ARG A 358 13.30 0.96 25.62
N TYR A 359 12.28 0.98 24.77
CA TYR A 359 10.90 1.36 25.12
C TYR A 359 10.75 2.76 25.75
N GLN A 360 11.68 3.68 25.46
CA GLN A 360 11.53 5.10 25.80
C GLN A 360 10.36 5.73 25.05
N HIS A 361 10.18 5.33 23.79
CA HIS A 361 9.07 5.73 22.95
C HIS A 361 8.28 4.48 22.58
N ILE A 362 6.98 4.48 22.91
CA ILE A 362 6.03 3.44 22.54
C ILE A 362 4.85 4.13 21.86
N ASP A 363 4.67 3.84 20.58
CA ASP A 363 3.61 4.41 19.76
C ASP A 363 2.24 3.76 20.06
N GLN A 364 1.18 4.37 19.53
CA GLN A 364 -0.19 3.88 19.77
C GLN A 364 -0.42 2.48 19.19
N PRO A 365 0.01 2.14 17.95
CA PRO A 365 -0.15 0.78 17.43
C PRO A 365 0.50 -0.30 18.29
N PHE A 366 1.68 -0.06 18.86
CA PHE A 366 2.29 -1.00 19.81
C PHE A 366 1.47 -1.13 21.09
N ARG A 367 0.94 -0.02 21.64
CA ARG A 367 0.06 -0.07 22.81
C ARG A 367 -1.23 -0.83 22.53
N ASP A 368 -1.81 -0.64 21.35
CA ASP A 368 -3.04 -1.33 20.92
C ASP A 368 -2.80 -2.84 20.75
N TYR A 369 -1.63 -3.22 20.25
CA TYR A 369 -1.17 -4.62 20.24
C TYR A 369 -1.10 -5.20 21.65
N VAL A 370 -0.40 -4.53 22.57
CA VAL A 370 -0.27 -5.00 23.95
C VAL A 370 -1.62 -5.02 24.67
N LYS A 371 -2.55 -4.12 24.31
CA LYS A 371 -3.91 -4.10 24.83
C LYS A 371 -4.78 -5.25 24.31
N GLY A 372 -4.33 -5.98 23.29
CA GLY A 372 -5.06 -7.10 22.69
C GLY A 372 -6.02 -6.68 21.57
N LEU A 373 -5.93 -5.45 21.04
CA LEU A 373 -6.88 -4.95 20.04
C LEU A 373 -6.72 -5.59 18.65
N PHE A 374 -5.63 -6.33 18.43
CA PHE A 374 -5.37 -7.12 17.22
C PHE A 374 -5.68 -8.62 17.40
N GLY A 375 -6.01 -9.07 18.61
CA GLY A 375 -6.19 -10.49 18.92
C GLY A 375 -5.19 -10.99 19.97
N GLU A 376 -5.21 -12.29 20.21
CA GLU A 376 -4.34 -12.94 21.20
C GLU A 376 -2.99 -13.35 20.59
N PRO A 377 -1.85 -12.93 21.18
CA PRO A 377 -0.53 -13.36 20.72
C PRO A 377 -0.27 -14.84 21.03
N PRO A 378 0.63 -15.52 20.29
CA PRO A 378 0.92 -16.93 20.52
C PRO A 378 1.50 -17.25 21.90
N GLY A 379 2.33 -16.36 22.45
CA GLY A 379 2.94 -16.47 23.77
C GLY A 379 2.65 -15.26 24.66
N PRO A 380 3.08 -15.31 25.93
CA PRO A 380 2.91 -14.20 26.85
C PRO A 380 3.75 -12.98 26.41
N ILE A 381 3.16 -11.79 26.50
CA ILE A 381 3.87 -10.52 26.35
C ILE A 381 4.74 -10.31 27.60
N ASP A 382 5.95 -9.79 27.41
CA ASP A 382 6.87 -9.47 28.49
C ASP A 382 6.19 -8.56 29.55
N PRO A 383 6.25 -8.91 30.86
CA PRO A 383 5.54 -8.16 31.90
C PRO A 383 5.98 -6.70 32.02
N ASP A 384 7.26 -6.40 31.81
CA ASP A 384 7.80 -5.03 31.90
C ASP A 384 7.37 -4.21 30.68
N VAL A 385 7.40 -4.80 29.49
CA VAL A 385 6.86 -4.17 28.27
C VAL A 385 5.37 -3.91 28.41
N ARG A 386 4.60 -4.87 28.94
CA ARG A 386 3.17 -4.70 29.25
C ARG A 386 2.95 -3.52 30.19
N LYS A 387 3.70 -3.46 31.30
CA LYS A 387 3.60 -2.39 32.29
C LYS A 387 3.96 -1.02 31.71
N ARG A 388 4.99 -0.94 30.86
CA ARG A 388 5.39 0.32 30.17
C ARG A 388 4.34 0.78 29.16
N ALA A 389 3.74 -0.15 28.42
CA ALA A 389 2.75 0.17 27.39
C ALA A 389 1.38 0.54 27.96
N LEU A 390 0.91 -0.15 29.01
CA LEU A 390 -0.46 -0.02 29.52
C LEU A 390 -0.57 0.63 30.91
N GLY A 391 0.52 0.75 31.66
CA GLY A 391 0.49 1.19 33.06
C GLY A 391 -0.36 0.26 33.91
N SER A 392 -1.42 0.79 34.53
CA SER A 392 -2.41 0.04 35.31
C SER A 392 -3.57 -0.53 34.47
N SER A 393 -3.64 -0.22 33.18
CA SER A 393 -4.72 -0.72 32.31
C SER A 393 -4.56 -2.21 32.02
N GLU A 394 -5.67 -2.92 31.92
CA GLU A 394 -5.69 -4.33 31.54
C GLU A 394 -5.86 -4.52 30.03
N ALA A 395 -5.27 -5.60 29.52
CA ALA A 395 -5.49 -6.06 28.16
C ALA A 395 -6.86 -6.74 28.05
N ILE A 396 -7.51 -6.61 26.90
CA ILE A 396 -8.77 -7.30 26.65
C ILE A 396 -8.53 -8.79 26.42
N THR A 397 -9.51 -9.63 26.77
CA THR A 397 -9.45 -11.08 26.58
C THR A 397 -10.49 -11.60 25.57
N LEU A 398 -11.51 -10.79 25.28
CA LEU A 398 -12.55 -11.06 24.29
C LEU A 398 -12.07 -10.79 22.85
N ARG A 399 -12.87 -11.16 21.84
CA ARG A 399 -12.54 -10.86 20.44
C ARG A 399 -12.66 -9.36 20.22
N PRO A 400 -11.65 -8.65 19.67
CA PRO A 400 -11.68 -7.18 19.69
C PRO A 400 -12.84 -6.57 18.89
N ALA A 401 -13.32 -7.27 17.85
CA ALA A 401 -14.49 -6.85 17.10
C ALA A 401 -15.80 -6.83 17.91
N ASP A 402 -15.88 -7.56 19.02
CA ASP A 402 -17.07 -7.55 19.89
C ASP A 402 -17.22 -6.20 20.64
N LEU A 403 -16.18 -5.36 20.67
CA LEU A 403 -16.22 -4.00 21.20
C LEU A 403 -16.77 -2.99 20.19
N LEU A 404 -16.86 -3.37 18.92
CA LEU A 404 -17.17 -2.44 17.84
C LEU A 404 -18.67 -2.37 17.60
N GLN A 405 -19.17 -1.14 17.46
CA GLN A 405 -20.54 -0.90 17.04
C GLN A 405 -20.68 -1.04 15.52
N PRO A 406 -21.86 -1.47 15.01
CA PRO A 406 -22.13 -1.59 13.58
C PRO A 406 -21.67 -0.38 12.76
N GLY A 407 -21.04 -0.65 11.61
CA GLY A 407 -20.32 0.35 10.83
C GLY A 407 -21.07 0.94 9.64
N ILE A 408 -21.96 0.17 9.00
CA ILE A 408 -22.51 0.52 7.68
C ILE A 408 -23.37 1.80 7.72
N ASP A 409 -24.36 1.86 8.63
CA ASP A 409 -25.26 3.01 8.69
C ASP A 409 -24.58 4.27 9.23
N ARG A 410 -23.58 4.11 10.08
CA ARG A 410 -22.74 5.22 10.55
C ARG A 410 -21.99 5.83 9.37
N ALA A 411 -21.30 5.01 8.57
CA ALA A 411 -20.57 5.46 7.39
C ALA A 411 -21.49 6.16 6.37
N ARG A 412 -22.68 5.62 6.10
CA ARG A 412 -23.67 6.29 5.22
C ARG A 412 -24.04 7.70 5.69
N ARG A 413 -24.22 7.89 7.00
CA ARG A 413 -24.53 9.22 7.57
C ARG A 413 -23.34 10.16 7.46
N GLU A 414 -22.13 9.68 7.70
CA GLU A 414 -20.89 10.47 7.55
C GLU A 414 -20.66 10.90 6.11
N MET A 415 -20.80 9.97 5.15
CA MET A 415 -20.73 10.25 3.72
C MET A 415 -21.72 11.36 3.31
N ARG A 416 -23.00 11.24 3.71
CA ARG A 416 -24.03 12.25 3.41
C ARG A 416 -23.68 13.64 3.97
N LYS A 417 -23.12 13.71 5.19
CA LYS A 417 -22.65 14.97 5.78
C LYS A 417 -21.50 15.61 4.99
N GLN A 418 -20.70 14.80 4.29
CA GLN A 418 -19.64 15.25 3.39
C GLN A 418 -20.11 15.52 1.95
N GLY A 419 -21.42 15.45 1.69
CA GLY A 419 -21.98 15.61 0.35
C GLY A 419 -21.77 14.39 -0.57
N LEU A 420 -21.37 13.25 -0.02
CA LEU A 420 -21.24 11.99 -0.75
C LEU A 420 -22.55 11.19 -0.66
N ASN A 421 -23.15 10.89 -1.81
CA ASN A 421 -24.35 10.09 -1.90
C ASN A 421 -24.00 8.72 -2.51
N PRO A 422 -23.71 7.69 -1.69
CA PRO A 422 -23.30 6.40 -2.20
C PRO A 422 -24.42 5.75 -3.02
N SER A 423 -24.10 5.27 -4.22
CA SER A 423 -25.05 4.54 -5.08
C SER A 423 -25.15 3.04 -4.72
N GLY A 424 -24.17 2.51 -4.00
CA GLY A 424 -24.08 1.10 -3.64
C GLY A 424 -23.35 0.89 -2.31
N VAL A 425 -23.43 -0.34 -1.78
CA VAL A 425 -22.72 -0.71 -0.54
C VAL A 425 -21.21 -0.80 -0.77
N ASP A 426 -20.77 -1.13 -1.99
CA ASP A 426 -19.37 -1.11 -2.43
C ASP A 426 -18.68 0.24 -2.12
N GLN A 427 -19.33 1.36 -2.42
CA GLN A 427 -18.82 2.70 -2.12
C GLN A 427 -18.75 2.98 -0.61
N VAL A 428 -19.73 2.51 0.16
CA VAL A 428 -19.74 2.62 1.62
C VAL A 428 -18.59 1.81 2.24
N LEU A 429 -18.36 0.60 1.72
CA LEU A 429 -17.27 -0.28 2.16
C LEU A 429 -15.90 0.34 1.87
N THR A 430 -15.71 0.90 0.67
CA THR A 430 -14.48 1.64 0.32
C THR A 430 -14.26 2.82 1.26
N TYR A 431 -15.31 3.58 1.59
CA TYR A 431 -15.23 4.68 2.55
C TYR A 431 -14.88 4.20 3.97
N ILE A 432 -15.46 3.09 4.45
CA ILE A 432 -15.12 2.54 5.77
C ILE A 432 -13.65 2.15 5.86
N LEU A 433 -13.12 1.50 4.82
CA LEU A 433 -11.74 1.02 4.81
C LEU A 433 -10.73 2.14 4.53
N PHE A 434 -11.13 3.18 3.78
CA PHE A 434 -10.26 4.27 3.33
C PHE A 434 -10.97 5.64 3.41
N PRO A 435 -11.35 6.12 4.60
CA PRO A 435 -12.21 7.31 4.75
C PRO A 435 -11.58 8.59 4.18
N GLU A 436 -10.25 8.71 4.25
CA GLU A 436 -9.51 9.86 3.73
C GLU A 436 -9.34 9.83 2.20
N ASP A 437 -9.23 8.62 1.62
CA ASP A 437 -8.91 8.44 0.21
C ASP A 437 -10.18 8.26 -0.66
N ALA A 438 -11.21 7.62 -0.12
CA ALA A 438 -12.43 7.28 -0.82
C ALA A 438 -13.15 8.49 -1.45
N PRO A 439 -13.25 9.67 -0.80
CA PRO A 439 -13.87 10.85 -1.41
C PRO A 439 -13.24 11.26 -2.75
N ASN A 440 -11.95 10.95 -2.97
CA ASN A 440 -11.24 11.32 -4.19
C ASN A 440 -11.61 10.46 -5.41
N ILE A 441 -12.13 9.24 -5.17
CA ILE A 441 -12.57 8.32 -6.22
C ILE A 441 -14.09 8.22 -6.32
N LEU A 442 -14.83 8.57 -5.24
CA LEU A 442 -16.28 8.49 -5.19
C LEU A 442 -17.00 9.77 -5.67
N ARG A 443 -16.30 10.91 -5.71
CA ARG A 443 -16.89 12.13 -6.29
C ARG A 443 -16.97 12.01 -7.80
N PRO A 444 -18.14 12.29 -8.42
CA PRO A 444 -18.23 12.40 -9.87
C PRO A 444 -17.19 13.39 -10.40
N ALA A 445 -16.65 13.15 -11.60
CA ALA A 445 -15.61 13.98 -12.22
C ALA A 445 -15.96 15.49 -12.27
N GLY A 446 -17.25 15.85 -12.21
CA GLY A 446 -17.73 17.24 -12.13
C GLY A 446 -17.72 17.88 -10.73
N HIS A 447 -17.17 17.23 -9.70
CA HIS A 447 -17.06 17.76 -8.32
C HIS A 447 -15.60 17.79 -7.80
N ARG A 448 -14.62 17.76 -8.71
CA ARG A 448 -13.33 18.39 -8.39
C ARG A 448 -13.60 19.88 -8.27
N ALA A 449 -13.79 20.35 -7.03
CA ALA A 449 -13.84 21.77 -6.76
C ALA A 449 -12.51 22.36 -7.22
N GLU A 450 -12.53 23.06 -8.36
CA GLU A 450 -11.60 24.16 -8.56
C GLU A 450 -11.77 25.11 -7.37
N PRO A 451 -10.69 25.70 -6.82
CA PRO A 451 -10.83 26.72 -5.80
C PRO A 451 -11.72 27.82 -6.37
N ALA A 452 -12.85 28.08 -5.70
CA ALA A 452 -13.83 29.04 -6.15
C ALA A 452 -13.16 30.40 -6.41
N ALA A 453 -13.09 30.81 -7.67
CA ALA A 453 -12.88 32.21 -8.02
C ALA A 453 -14.06 32.98 -7.44
N GLY A 454 -13.76 33.92 -6.52
CA GLY A 454 -14.75 34.70 -5.81
C GLY A 454 -15.76 35.35 -6.76
N GLY A 455 -17.04 35.09 -6.51
CA GLY A 455 -18.13 35.62 -7.32
C GLY A 455 -18.21 37.15 -7.22
N MET A 456 -18.36 37.79 -8.37
CA MET A 456 -18.96 39.12 -8.47
C MET A 456 -20.46 38.95 -8.80
N PRO A 457 -21.36 39.79 -8.25
CA PRO A 457 -22.80 39.64 -8.49
C PRO A 457 -23.18 39.97 -9.94
N PRO A 458 -24.31 39.47 -10.45
CA PRO A 458 -24.68 39.59 -11.86
C PRO A 458 -25.13 41.03 -12.17
N THR A 459 -24.52 41.63 -13.18
CA THR A 459 -25.01 42.86 -13.81
C THR A 459 -26.07 42.49 -14.87
N PRO A 460 -27.15 43.27 -15.03
CA PRO A 460 -28.25 42.93 -15.92
C PRO A 460 -27.89 43.12 -17.39
N THR A 461 -28.46 42.26 -18.23
CA THR A 461 -28.35 42.24 -19.69
C THR A 461 -28.84 43.55 -20.31
N PRO A 462 -28.09 44.16 -21.26
CA PRO A 462 -28.65 45.10 -22.22
C PRO A 462 -28.92 44.40 -23.57
N GLU A 463 -30.08 44.73 -24.15
CA GLU A 463 -30.54 44.38 -25.51
C GLU A 463 -29.65 44.98 -26.63
N PRO A 464 -29.73 44.45 -27.87
CA PRO A 464 -28.79 44.78 -28.94
C PRO A 464 -29.18 46.03 -29.74
N GLN A 465 -28.21 46.89 -30.05
CA GLN A 465 -28.30 47.92 -31.09
C GLN A 465 -26.99 48.06 -31.90
N PRO A 466 -27.06 48.54 -33.16
CA PRO A 466 -26.11 48.22 -34.22
C PRO A 466 -25.00 49.26 -34.47
N ALA A 467 -23.97 48.77 -35.18
CA ALA A 467 -22.73 49.37 -35.70
C ALA A 467 -22.57 50.90 -35.84
N ALA A 468 -21.40 51.40 -35.38
CA ALA A 468 -20.67 52.54 -35.96
C ALA A 468 -19.15 52.43 -35.65
N ALA A 469 -18.31 52.90 -36.58
CA ALA A 469 -16.83 52.92 -36.51
C ALA A 469 -16.29 54.23 -35.87
N PRO A 470 -14.95 54.46 -35.83
CA PRO A 470 -14.08 54.28 -34.67
C PRO A 470 -13.70 55.59 -33.97
N ALA A 471 -13.41 55.53 -32.67
CA ALA A 471 -12.75 56.63 -31.94
C ALA A 471 -11.68 56.08 -30.99
N VAL A 472 -10.47 56.61 -31.15
CA VAL A 472 -9.26 56.40 -30.33
C VAL A 472 -9.33 57.33 -29.11
N VAL A 473 -9.01 56.87 -27.89
CA VAL A 473 -7.93 57.31 -26.92
C VAL A 473 -8.07 56.48 -25.60
N PRO A 474 -7.16 56.53 -24.60
CA PRO A 474 -5.75 56.12 -24.49
C PRO A 474 -5.53 54.87 -23.60
N GLN A 475 -4.36 54.25 -23.72
CA GLN A 475 -3.92 53.11 -22.91
C GLN A 475 -3.61 53.49 -21.45
N GLY A 476 -4.18 52.74 -20.50
CA GLY A 476 -3.70 52.61 -19.12
C GLY A 476 -2.68 51.47 -18.99
N PRO A 477 -1.88 51.44 -17.89
CA PRO A 477 -0.73 50.55 -17.72
C PRO A 477 -1.12 49.06 -17.69
N PRO A 478 -0.23 48.14 -18.11
CA PRO A 478 -0.60 46.75 -18.33
C PRO A 478 -0.90 46.04 -17.00
N ALA A 479 -2.03 45.33 -16.97
CA ALA A 479 -2.35 44.36 -15.94
C ALA A 479 -1.33 43.21 -15.95
N ALA A 480 -1.03 42.69 -14.77
CA ALA A 480 -0.15 41.54 -14.57
C ALA A 480 -0.60 40.33 -15.40
N ALA A 481 0.37 39.62 -15.99
CA ALA A 481 0.14 38.48 -16.86
C ALA A 481 -0.58 37.33 -16.13
N GLU A 482 -1.67 36.84 -16.73
CA GLU A 482 -2.32 35.58 -16.35
C GLU A 482 -1.41 34.38 -16.70
N PRO A 483 -1.53 33.24 -15.98
CA PRO A 483 -0.78 32.04 -16.31
C PRO A 483 -1.13 31.59 -17.74
N ALA A 484 -0.10 31.28 -18.53
CA ALA A 484 -0.23 31.01 -19.96
C ALA A 484 -1.03 29.71 -20.22
N ALA A 485 -2.33 29.86 -20.42
CA ALA A 485 -3.16 28.80 -20.96
C ALA A 485 -2.77 28.53 -22.41
N ARG A 486 -2.53 27.26 -22.75
CA ARG A 486 -2.31 26.84 -24.14
C ARG A 486 -3.57 26.16 -24.65
N GLU A 487 -4.13 26.70 -25.72
CA GLU A 487 -5.25 26.08 -26.41
C GLU A 487 -4.73 25.23 -27.58
N PHE A 488 -5.19 23.99 -27.64
CA PHE A 488 -4.97 23.07 -28.74
C PHE A 488 -6.29 22.76 -29.40
N THR A 489 -6.29 22.54 -30.72
CA THR A 489 -7.40 21.88 -31.39
C THR A 489 -7.02 20.42 -31.59
N VAL A 490 -7.75 19.50 -30.98
CA VAL A 490 -7.54 18.05 -31.07
C VAL A 490 -8.72 17.46 -31.83
N GLU A 491 -8.43 16.69 -32.88
CA GLU A 491 -9.46 16.01 -33.66
C GLU A 491 -9.75 14.64 -33.05
N VAL A 492 -11.01 14.38 -32.70
CA VAL A 492 -11.47 13.09 -32.18
C VAL A 492 -12.62 12.63 -33.08
N ASP A 493 -12.46 11.46 -33.70
CA ASP A 493 -13.42 10.88 -34.64
C ASP A 493 -13.81 11.79 -35.83
N GLY A 494 -12.86 12.60 -36.31
CA GLY A 494 -13.05 13.51 -37.44
C GLY A 494 -13.66 14.88 -37.08
N GLU A 495 -13.95 15.11 -35.80
CA GLU A 495 -14.49 16.38 -35.31
C GLU A 495 -13.44 17.14 -34.48
N PRO A 496 -13.16 18.42 -34.78
CA PRO A 496 -12.16 19.20 -34.08
C PRO A 496 -12.70 19.77 -32.75
N TYR A 497 -12.06 19.39 -31.64
CA TYR A 497 -12.33 19.91 -30.30
C TYR A 497 -11.25 20.88 -29.86
N ARG A 498 -11.63 22.04 -29.32
CA ARG A 498 -10.68 22.97 -28.68
C ARG A 498 -10.50 22.60 -27.22
N VAL A 499 -9.28 22.18 -26.87
CA VAL A 499 -8.88 21.80 -25.52
C VAL A 499 -7.95 22.87 -24.98
N ARG A 500 -8.37 23.54 -23.90
CA ARG A 500 -7.54 24.49 -23.15
C ARG A 500 -6.81 23.75 -22.05
N ILE A 501 -5.49 23.64 -22.17
CA ILE A 501 -4.64 23.07 -21.13
C ILE A 501 -4.11 24.22 -20.28
N LEU A 502 -4.50 24.21 -19.01
CA LEU A 502 -3.89 25.00 -17.96
C LEU A 502 -2.77 24.13 -17.37
N GLY A 503 -1.52 24.54 -17.54
CA GLY A 503 -0.39 23.81 -16.99
C GLY A 503 0.61 24.73 -16.31
N ASP A 504 1.10 24.33 -15.14
CA ASP A 504 2.31 24.87 -14.51
C ASP A 504 3.58 24.29 -15.17
N GLY A 505 3.56 24.16 -16.50
CA GLY A 505 4.61 23.54 -17.27
C GLY A 505 5.70 24.55 -17.63
N ALA A 506 6.75 24.62 -16.81
CA ALA A 506 8.05 25.08 -17.27
C ALA A 506 8.43 24.27 -18.52
N GLY A 507 8.51 24.93 -19.66
CA GLY A 507 8.95 24.30 -20.90
C GLY A 507 10.36 23.74 -20.72
N VAL A 508 10.50 22.43 -20.86
CA VAL A 508 11.81 21.79 -20.98
C VAL A 508 12.36 22.14 -22.36
N ALA A 509 13.07 23.25 -22.46
CA ALA A 509 13.95 23.49 -23.59
C ALA A 509 15.14 22.52 -23.44
N ALA A 510 15.37 21.71 -24.47
CA ALA A 510 16.47 20.77 -24.53
C ALA A 510 17.81 21.47 -24.26
N ALA A 511 18.54 21.03 -23.24
CA ALA A 511 19.86 21.52 -22.92
C ALA A 511 20.87 20.95 -23.93
N ALA A 512 21.38 21.80 -24.82
CA ALA A 512 22.66 21.59 -25.49
C ALA A 512 23.81 21.71 -24.46
N PRO A 513 24.97 21.06 -24.68
CA PRO A 513 25.98 20.92 -23.63
C PRO A 513 26.61 22.27 -23.26
N ALA A 514 26.87 22.40 -21.97
CA ALA A 514 27.29 23.62 -21.29
C ALA A 514 28.55 24.26 -21.91
N ALA A 515 28.37 25.48 -22.42
CA ALA A 515 29.44 26.47 -22.49
C ALA A 515 29.24 27.47 -21.35
N ALA A 516 30.30 27.68 -20.57
CA ALA A 516 30.35 28.64 -19.48
C ALA A 516 29.91 30.04 -19.95
N ALA A 517 28.83 30.55 -19.36
CA ALA A 517 28.46 31.95 -19.46
C ALA A 517 27.97 32.43 -18.08
N SER A 518 28.89 33.06 -17.36
CA SER A 518 28.61 33.92 -16.22
C SER A 518 27.66 35.05 -16.61
N GLY A 519 26.44 35.02 -16.08
CA GLY A 519 25.47 36.12 -16.06
C GLY A 519 25.07 36.44 -14.61
N PRO A 520 24.69 37.67 -14.29
CA PRO A 520 24.90 38.25 -12.96
C PRO A 520 24.02 37.61 -11.89
N THR A 521 24.66 37.03 -10.88
CA THR A 521 24.06 36.75 -9.56
C THR A 521 23.49 38.05 -8.99
N ALA A 522 22.20 38.05 -8.65
CA ALA A 522 21.66 39.06 -7.74
C ALA A 522 22.55 39.09 -6.49
N ALA A 523 23.05 40.27 -6.14
CA ALA A 523 23.99 40.45 -5.05
C ALA A 523 23.46 39.77 -3.77
N GLN A 524 24.25 38.85 -3.19
CA GLN A 524 23.99 38.31 -1.87
C GLN A 524 23.92 39.48 -0.88
N ARG A 525 22.73 39.75 -0.35
CA ARG A 525 22.53 40.74 0.71
C ARG A 525 23.22 40.22 1.97
N ALA A 526 24.17 40.97 2.51
CA ALA A 526 24.87 40.60 3.73
C ALA A 526 23.86 40.46 4.90
N GLY A 527 23.89 39.32 5.60
CA GLY A 527 23.01 39.05 6.73
C GLY A 527 23.35 39.97 7.91
N GLY A 528 22.52 40.98 8.13
CA GLY A 528 22.54 41.79 9.35
C GLY A 528 21.72 41.16 10.47
N ASP A 529 21.70 41.82 11.64
CA ASP A 529 20.88 41.41 12.79
C ASP A 529 19.41 41.27 12.39
N GLY A 530 18.84 40.10 12.68
CA GLY A 530 17.44 39.77 12.37
C GLY A 530 17.14 39.29 10.95
N ALA A 531 18.16 39.01 10.13
CA ALA A 531 17.97 38.35 8.83
C ALA A 531 17.61 36.86 8.98
N ILE A 532 16.58 36.41 8.26
CA ILE A 532 16.20 35.00 8.14
C ILE A 532 16.71 34.47 6.81
N GLN A 533 17.54 33.43 6.84
CA GLN A 533 18.21 32.85 5.68
C GLN A 533 17.69 31.44 5.36
N ALA A 534 17.79 31.04 4.09
CA ALA A 534 17.48 29.67 3.67
C ALA A 534 18.57 28.70 4.17
N PRO A 535 18.24 27.68 4.97
CA PRO A 535 19.23 26.73 5.49
C PRO A 535 19.72 25.73 4.44
N MET A 536 18.98 25.61 3.32
CA MET A 536 19.27 24.70 2.22
C MET A 536 18.68 25.23 0.92
N GLN A 537 19.14 24.69 -0.21
CA GLN A 537 18.51 24.96 -1.50
C GLN A 537 17.10 24.37 -1.53
N GLY A 538 16.12 25.14 -1.96
CA GLY A 538 14.73 24.68 -2.04
C GLY A 538 13.84 25.65 -2.77
N MET A 539 12.62 25.21 -3.10
CA MET A 539 11.57 26.04 -3.66
C MET A 539 10.73 26.63 -2.53
N VAL A 540 10.48 27.95 -2.55
CA VAL A 540 9.59 28.58 -1.57
C VAL A 540 8.15 28.17 -1.87
N VAL A 541 7.58 27.30 -1.04
CA VAL A 541 6.19 26.85 -1.21
C VAL A 541 5.21 27.88 -0.69
N LYS A 542 5.53 28.51 0.44
CA LYS A 542 4.61 29.44 1.09
C LYS A 542 5.33 30.45 1.97
N ILE A 543 4.91 31.71 1.94
CA ILE A 543 5.35 32.75 2.88
C ILE A 543 4.18 33.04 3.82
N LYS A 544 4.39 32.87 5.13
CA LYS A 544 3.31 32.95 6.14
C LYS A 544 3.13 34.34 6.76
N VAL A 545 4.00 35.29 6.42
CA VAL A 545 4.06 36.63 7.02
C VAL A 545 4.29 37.70 5.97
N ALA A 546 3.79 38.92 6.22
CA ALA A 546 3.95 40.09 5.37
C ALA A 546 4.77 41.19 6.08
N PRO A 547 5.40 42.12 5.34
CA PRO A 547 6.00 43.32 5.92
C PRO A 547 5.02 44.05 6.84
N GLY A 548 5.43 44.33 8.08
CA GLY A 548 4.62 44.94 9.13
C GLY A 548 4.05 43.96 10.16
N ASP A 549 4.11 42.65 9.91
CA ASP A 549 3.61 41.64 10.85
C ASP A 549 4.54 41.48 12.07
N ARG A 550 3.95 41.30 13.25
CA ARG A 550 4.70 40.94 14.47
C ARG A 550 4.85 39.43 14.58
N VAL A 551 6.09 38.99 14.75
CA VAL A 551 6.45 37.57 14.90
C VAL A 551 7.23 37.35 16.19
N ARG A 552 7.03 36.21 16.83
CA ARG A 552 7.81 35.76 18.00
C ARG A 552 8.90 34.80 17.56
N LEU A 553 9.92 34.66 18.40
CA LEU A 553 10.94 33.63 18.25
C LEU A 553 10.26 32.26 18.10
N GLY A 554 10.57 31.55 17.01
CA GLY A 554 10.04 30.22 16.70
C GLY A 554 8.75 30.19 15.88
N ASP A 555 8.11 31.33 15.58
CA ASP A 555 6.97 31.36 14.68
C ASP A 555 7.41 31.01 13.24
N VAL A 556 6.63 30.18 12.52
CA VAL A 556 6.95 29.78 11.15
C VAL A 556 6.66 30.93 10.18
N VAL A 557 7.68 31.35 9.43
CA VAL A 557 7.61 32.51 8.53
C VAL A 557 7.65 32.13 7.05
N VAL A 558 8.31 31.02 6.68
CA VAL A 558 8.40 30.52 5.29
C VAL A 558 8.34 28.99 5.29
N VAL A 559 7.80 28.38 4.24
CA VAL A 559 7.87 26.94 3.98
C VAL A 559 8.67 26.70 2.71
N LEU A 560 9.74 25.92 2.80
CA LEU A 560 10.57 25.52 1.66
C LEU A 560 10.32 24.06 1.30
N GLU A 561 10.24 23.72 0.02
CA GLU A 561 10.27 22.36 -0.47
C GLU A 561 11.66 22.05 -1.03
N ALA A 562 12.29 21.04 -0.44
CA ALA A 562 13.54 20.50 -0.92
C ALA A 562 13.45 18.97 -0.88
N MET A 563 13.87 18.32 -1.97
CA MET A 563 13.83 16.85 -2.08
C MET A 563 12.44 16.25 -1.80
N LYS A 564 11.37 16.91 -2.29
CA LYS A 564 9.96 16.51 -2.09
C LYS A 564 9.48 16.53 -0.63
N MET A 565 10.21 17.21 0.26
CA MET A 565 9.84 17.44 1.66
C MET A 565 9.66 18.93 1.95
N GLN A 566 8.60 19.27 2.68
CA GLN A 566 8.35 20.64 3.14
C GLN A 566 9.02 20.89 4.49
N ASN A 567 9.81 21.95 4.56
CA ASN A 567 10.57 22.38 5.72
C ASN A 567 10.06 23.77 6.16
N ASP A 568 9.58 23.85 7.40
CA ASP A 568 9.17 25.12 8.01
C ASP A 568 10.42 25.91 8.45
N ILE A 569 10.56 27.12 7.93
CA ILE A 569 11.57 28.10 8.32
C ILE A 569 10.95 29.02 9.38
N VAL A 570 11.58 29.05 10.56
CA VAL A 570 11.11 29.78 11.73
C VAL A 570 11.87 31.09 11.95
N ALA A 571 11.19 32.06 12.57
CA ALA A 571 11.82 33.30 13.02
C ALA A 571 12.86 33.02 14.12
N THR A 572 14.10 33.48 13.91
CA THR A 572 15.22 33.31 14.86
C THR A 572 15.35 34.47 15.86
N VAL A 573 14.52 35.51 15.71
CA VAL A 573 14.34 36.63 16.64
C VAL A 573 12.86 37.03 16.68
N GLY A 574 12.40 37.59 17.80
CA GLY A 574 11.08 38.22 17.87
C GLY A 574 11.15 39.70 17.46
N GLY A 575 10.18 40.19 16.70
CA GLY A 575 10.18 41.56 16.19
C GLY A 575 9.11 41.80 15.13
N THR A 576 9.25 42.87 14.37
CA THR A 576 8.36 43.19 13.25
C THR A 576 9.05 42.84 11.93
N VAL A 577 8.37 42.12 11.04
CA VAL A 577 8.87 41.81 9.70
C VAL A 577 9.05 43.11 8.93
N ARG A 578 10.27 43.42 8.49
CA ARG A 578 10.58 44.67 7.79
C ARG A 578 10.43 44.51 6.30
N GLU A 579 11.10 43.52 5.72
CA GLU A 579 11.09 43.25 4.29
C GLU A 579 11.10 41.75 4.02
N VAL A 580 10.39 41.32 2.99
CA VAL A 580 10.39 39.94 2.48
C VAL A 580 10.98 39.96 1.07
N PHE A 581 12.08 39.24 0.87
CA PHE A 581 12.82 39.19 -0.38
C PHE A 581 12.49 37.95 -1.22
N ALA A 582 12.06 36.87 -0.57
CA ALA A 582 11.63 35.64 -1.22
C ALA A 582 10.24 35.80 -1.88
N ARG A 583 9.97 34.99 -2.91
CA ARG A 583 8.66 34.89 -3.56
C ARG A 583 8.23 33.43 -3.61
N GLU A 584 6.94 33.15 -3.45
CA GLU A 584 6.40 31.80 -3.62
C GLU A 584 6.69 31.30 -5.05
N GLY A 585 7.07 30.02 -5.17
CA GLY A 585 7.55 29.40 -6.41
C GLY A 585 9.02 29.69 -6.75
N ALA A 586 9.71 30.61 -6.07
CA ALA A 586 11.12 30.89 -6.35
C ALA A 586 12.05 29.81 -5.77
N ILE A 587 13.12 29.48 -6.49
CA ILE A 587 14.21 28.64 -5.98
C ILE A 587 15.21 29.54 -5.26
N VAL A 588 15.51 29.21 -4.01
CA VAL A 588 16.49 29.91 -3.17
C VAL A 588 17.73 29.05 -2.96
N ALA A 589 18.90 29.68 -2.91
CA ALA A 589 20.17 29.03 -2.61
C ALA A 589 20.42 28.96 -1.08
N PRO A 590 21.32 28.07 -0.60
CA PRO A 590 21.72 28.06 0.80
C PRO A 590 22.29 29.43 1.23
N ASN A 591 21.92 29.88 2.42
CA ASN A 591 22.26 31.17 3.03
C ASN A 591 21.68 32.40 2.32
N GLU A 592 20.78 32.22 1.35
CA GLU A 592 20.07 33.35 0.73
C GLU A 592 19.10 33.99 1.74
N VAL A 593 19.14 35.32 1.86
CA VAL A 593 18.28 36.05 2.80
C VAL A 593 16.84 36.08 2.28
N LEU A 594 15.94 35.47 3.05
CA LEU A 594 14.52 35.36 2.73
C LEU A 594 13.73 36.59 3.20
N MET A 595 14.04 37.11 4.39
CA MET A 595 13.41 38.28 4.99
C MET A 595 14.25 38.88 6.12
N THR A 596 13.87 40.07 6.61
CA THR A 596 14.46 40.70 7.81
C THR A 596 13.40 41.01 8.85
N ILE A 597 13.75 40.82 10.13
CA ILE A 597 12.91 41.08 11.30
C ILE A 597 13.67 42.05 12.20
N GLY A 598 13.00 43.09 12.72
CA GLY A 598 13.60 43.94 13.74
C GLY A 598 12.68 44.99 14.32
#